data_AF-A0A2E7U348-F1
#
_entry.id   AF-A0A2E7U348-F1
#
_cell.length_a   1.000
_cell.length_b   1.000
_cell.length_c   1.000
_cell.angle_alpha   90.00
_cell.angle_beta   90.00
_cell.angle_gamma   90.00
#
_symmetry.space_group_name_H-M   'P 1'
#
loop_
_entity.id
_entity.type
_entity.pdbx_description
1 polymer ?
#
loop_
_entity_poly.entity_id
_entity_poly.type
_entity_poly.pdbx_seq_one_letter_code
_entity_poly.pdbx_strand_id
1 'polypeptide(L)'
;MGTGTFAAVVIVGVMLLLLISTFIRQKKSDEAAIRRKVRSTLIEETTGVSINERLKAKRKSISRPENVDFCELRSAKRLDLPERVDGWLDLEGLTTSRGLKLPERVGGDIYFWSLSKSEYDRLSHGPVRMGGKVRFEPLVDYTQLRFSN
;
A
#
# COMPACT_ATOMS: atom_id res chain seq x y z
N MET A 1 37.98 -7.36 59.47
CA MET A 1 38.00 -7.74 58.04
C MET A 1 37.04 -6.81 57.31
N GLY A 2 37.56 -5.93 56.45
CA GLY A 2 36.87 -4.74 55.98
C GLY A 2 35.71 -5.05 55.02
N THR A 3 34.60 -4.36 55.19
CA THR A 3 33.37 -4.42 54.37
C THR A 3 33.60 -4.15 52.88
N GLY A 4 34.75 -3.58 52.49
CA GLY A 4 35.09 -3.28 51.10
C GLY A 4 35.41 -4.50 50.22
N THR A 5 35.90 -5.62 50.78
CA THR A 5 36.24 -6.81 49.98
C THR A 5 35.00 -7.57 49.52
N PHE A 6 33.98 -7.69 50.37
CA PHE A 6 32.71 -8.32 50.02
C PHE A 6 31.97 -7.56 48.91
N ALA A 7 31.96 -6.23 48.96
CA ALA A 7 31.37 -5.40 47.91
C ALA A 7 32.08 -5.59 46.56
N ALA A 8 33.42 -5.61 46.54
CA ALA A 8 34.19 -5.82 45.32
C ALA A 8 33.93 -7.21 44.70
N VAL A 9 33.86 -8.27 45.51
CA VAL A 9 33.55 -9.63 45.03
C VAL A 9 32.15 -9.71 44.41
N VAL A 10 31.16 -9.05 45.02
CA VAL A 10 29.79 -8.99 44.46
C VAL A 10 29.76 -8.24 43.12
N ILE A 11 30.44 -7.10 43.02
CA ILE A 11 30.48 -6.30 41.78
C ILE A 11 31.15 -7.09 40.64
N VAL A 12 32.27 -7.77 40.92
CA VAL A 12 32.97 -8.62 39.94
C VAL A 12 32.08 -9.79 39.50
N GLY A 13 31.37 -10.42 40.44
CA GLY A 13 30.41 -11.49 40.14
C GLY A 13 29.26 -11.02 39.25
N VAL A 14 28.67 -9.86 39.54
CA VAL A 14 27.59 -9.27 38.74
C VAL A 14 28.09 -8.88 37.33
N MET A 15 29.30 -8.32 37.22
CA MET A 15 29.93 -8.02 35.93
C MET A 15 30.15 -9.27 35.08
N LEU A 16 30.64 -10.36 35.68
CA LEU A 16 30.86 -11.61 34.96
C LEU A 16 29.55 -12.22 34.45
N LEU A 17 28.49 -12.19 35.25
CA LEU A 17 27.16 -12.66 34.84
C LEU A 17 26.58 -11.84 33.67
N LEU A 18 26.76 -10.52 33.68
CA LEU A 18 26.34 -9.67 32.57
C LEU A 18 27.11 -9.97 31.27
N LEU A 19 28.43 -10.18 31.35
CA LEU A 19 29.25 -10.56 30.19
C LEU A 19 28.84 -11.91 29.60
N ILE A 20 28.59 -12.92 30.44
CA ILE A 20 28.13 -14.24 29.97
C ILE A 20 26.75 -14.14 29.32
N SER A 21 25.82 -13.40 29.94
CA SER A 21 24.46 -13.25 29.41
C SER A 21 24.41 -12.55 28.04
N THR A 22 25.26 -11.54 27.84
CA THR A 22 25.37 -10.79 26.58
C THR A 22 26.02 -11.63 25.50
N PHE A 23 27.06 -12.41 25.84
CA PHE A 23 27.70 -13.33 24.91
C PHE A 23 26.77 -14.43 24.39
N ILE A 24 25.98 -15.04 25.30
CA ILE A 24 24.96 -16.03 24.92
C ILE A 24 23.92 -15.41 23.99
N ARG A 25 23.53 -14.15 24.25
CA ARG A 25 22.56 -13.40 23.45
C ARG A 25 23.09 -13.08 22.04
N GLN A 26 24.38 -12.73 21.93
CA GLN A 26 25.05 -12.49 20.64
C GLN A 26 25.11 -13.77 19.78
N LYS A 27 25.61 -14.88 20.34
CA LYS A 27 25.71 -16.17 19.62
C LYS A 27 24.37 -16.64 19.05
N LYS A 28 23.28 -16.48 19.80
CA LYS A 28 21.92 -16.84 19.36
C LYS A 28 21.42 -15.96 18.20
N SER A 29 21.81 -14.68 18.20
CA SER A 29 21.49 -13.72 17.13
C SER A 29 22.23 -14.07 15.84
N ASP A 30 23.51 -14.43 15.94
CA ASP A 30 24.34 -14.79 14.79
C ASP A 30 23.84 -16.05 14.09
N GLU A 31 23.44 -17.07 14.85
CA GLU A 31 22.83 -18.29 14.31
C GLU A 31 21.52 -18.01 13.55
N ALA A 32 20.72 -17.06 14.04
CA ALA A 32 19.50 -16.64 13.35
C ALA A 32 19.79 -15.85 12.06
N ALA A 33 20.81 -15.00 12.08
CA ALA A 33 21.24 -14.22 10.91
C ALA A 33 21.82 -15.13 9.82
N ILE A 34 22.67 -16.08 10.18
CA ILE A 34 23.26 -17.05 9.25
C ILE A 34 22.16 -17.93 8.64
N ARG A 35 21.24 -18.48 9.44
CA ARG A 35 20.12 -19.29 8.90
C ARG A 35 19.20 -18.52 7.98
N ARG A 36 18.95 -17.23 8.23
CA ARG A 36 18.19 -16.37 7.31
C ARG A 36 18.95 -16.19 6.00
N LYS A 37 20.26 -15.95 6.07
CA LYS A 37 21.09 -15.70 4.89
C LYS A 37 21.26 -16.94 4.01
N VAL A 38 21.47 -18.10 4.63
CA VAL A 38 21.51 -19.40 3.92
C VAL A 38 20.18 -19.67 3.23
N ARG A 39 19.03 -19.50 3.93
CA ARG A 39 17.71 -19.66 3.31
C ARG A 39 17.48 -18.69 2.16
N SER A 40 17.93 -17.44 2.27
CA SER A 40 17.80 -16.48 1.17
C SER A 40 18.58 -16.90 -0.07
N THR A 41 19.82 -17.34 0.10
CA THR A 41 20.69 -17.76 -1.01
C THR A 41 20.15 -19.02 -1.68
N LEU A 42 19.69 -20.01 -0.89
CA LEU A 42 19.10 -21.24 -1.44
C LEU A 42 17.83 -20.96 -2.25
N ILE A 43 16.99 -20.03 -1.79
CA ILE A 43 15.76 -19.65 -2.50
C ILE A 43 16.10 -18.97 -3.82
N GLU A 44 17.14 -18.12 -3.86
CA GLU A 44 17.58 -17.44 -5.07
C GLU A 44 18.16 -18.41 -6.11
N GLU A 45 18.97 -19.38 -5.69
CA GLU A 45 19.52 -20.43 -6.57
C GLU A 45 18.45 -21.39 -7.11
N THR A 46 17.44 -21.73 -6.31
CA THR A 46 16.41 -22.73 -6.69
C THR A 46 15.27 -22.14 -7.52
N THR A 47 14.94 -20.86 -7.35
CA THR A 47 13.80 -20.22 -8.03
C THR A 47 14.20 -19.21 -9.09
N GLY A 48 15.47 -18.78 -9.14
CA GLY A 48 15.95 -17.76 -10.08
C GLY A 48 15.37 -16.36 -9.86
N VAL A 49 14.54 -16.15 -8.83
CA VAL A 49 13.90 -14.86 -8.52
C VAL A 49 14.48 -14.30 -7.23
N SER A 50 15.23 -13.21 -7.36
CA SER A 50 15.85 -12.51 -6.23
C SER A 50 14.82 -12.04 -5.20
N ILE A 51 15.22 -12.01 -3.92
CA ILE A 51 14.38 -11.49 -2.83
C ILE A 51 13.97 -10.04 -3.07
N ASN A 52 14.81 -9.24 -3.72
CA ASN A 52 14.49 -7.86 -4.05
C ASN A 52 13.31 -7.76 -5.02
N GLU A 53 13.23 -8.63 -6.03
CA GLU A 53 12.08 -8.67 -6.95
C GLU A 53 10.81 -9.15 -6.24
N ARG A 54 10.91 -10.13 -5.35
CA ARG A 54 9.79 -10.56 -4.51
C ARG A 54 9.30 -9.44 -3.58
N LEU A 55 10.22 -8.67 -2.99
CA LEU A 55 9.90 -7.52 -2.14
C LEU A 55 9.30 -6.38 -2.95
N LYS A 56 9.81 -6.09 -4.15
CA LYS A 56 9.26 -5.09 -5.06
C LYS A 56 7.85 -5.47 -5.52
N ALA A 57 7.62 -6.73 -5.89
CA ALA A 57 6.30 -7.25 -6.20
C ALA A 57 5.35 -7.18 -4.99
N LYS A 58 5.84 -7.54 -3.79
CA LYS A 58 5.07 -7.44 -2.55
C LYS A 58 4.73 -5.99 -2.22
N ARG A 59 5.67 -5.06 -2.38
CA ARG A 59 5.45 -3.62 -2.15
C ARG A 59 4.44 -3.05 -3.15
N LYS A 60 4.56 -3.40 -4.45
CA LYS A 60 3.56 -3.07 -5.49
C LYS A 60 2.18 -3.66 -5.17
N SER A 61 2.11 -4.78 -4.44
CA SER A 61 0.84 -5.36 -3.97
C SER A 61 0.27 -4.69 -2.72
N ILE A 62 1.12 -4.08 -1.87
CA ILE A 62 0.73 -3.46 -0.60
C ILE A 62 0.36 -1.99 -0.78
N SER A 63 1.00 -1.25 -1.70
CA SER A 63 0.74 0.17 -1.92
C SER A 63 -0.33 0.43 -3.00
N ARG A 64 -1.26 -0.50 -3.20
CA ARG A 64 -2.32 -0.30 -4.20
C ARG A 64 -3.25 0.80 -3.68
N PRO A 65 -3.62 1.76 -4.53
CA PRO A 65 -4.60 2.77 -4.14
C PRO A 65 -5.93 2.07 -3.88
N GLU A 66 -6.44 2.20 -2.66
CA GLU A 66 -7.76 1.71 -2.27
C GLU A 66 -8.81 2.64 -2.90
N ASN A 67 -8.94 3.87 -2.41
CA ASN A 67 -9.87 4.84 -2.98
C ASN A 67 -9.10 6.03 -3.57
N VAL A 68 -9.59 6.57 -4.68
CA VAL A 68 -8.97 7.71 -5.35
C VAL A 68 -10.04 8.76 -5.65
N ASP A 69 -9.79 10.00 -5.23
CA ASP A 69 -10.71 11.13 -5.35
C ASP A 69 -10.12 12.24 -6.23
N PHE A 70 -10.87 12.63 -7.26
CA PHE A 70 -10.58 13.76 -8.14
C PHE A 70 -11.80 14.67 -8.36
N CYS A 71 -12.65 14.86 -7.35
CA CYS A 71 -13.85 15.71 -7.40
C CYS A 71 -13.63 17.12 -8.01
N GLU A 72 -12.44 17.71 -7.87
CA GLU A 72 -12.14 19.06 -8.38
C GLU A 72 -11.65 19.08 -9.84
N LEU A 73 -11.40 17.92 -10.44
CA LEU A 73 -10.74 17.81 -11.73
C LEU A 73 -11.73 17.99 -12.90
N ARG A 74 -11.70 19.16 -13.54
CA ARG A 74 -12.55 19.45 -14.71
C ARG A 74 -12.10 18.82 -16.02
N SER A 75 -10.85 18.36 -16.13
CA SER A 75 -10.30 17.75 -17.35
C SER A 75 -9.22 16.72 -17.08
N ALA A 76 -9.22 15.63 -17.86
CA ALA A 76 -8.30 14.50 -17.72
C ALA A 76 -7.01 14.62 -18.56
N LYS A 77 -6.76 15.75 -19.23
CA LYS A 77 -5.65 15.90 -20.20
C LYS A 77 -4.25 15.60 -19.63
N ARG A 78 -4.08 15.59 -18.31
CA ARG A 78 -2.83 15.27 -17.60
C ARG A 78 -3.05 14.30 -16.43
N LEU A 79 -4.16 13.57 -16.44
CA LEU A 79 -4.52 12.63 -15.39
C LEU A 79 -3.93 11.25 -15.72
N ASP A 80 -2.85 10.88 -15.02
CA ASP A 80 -2.32 9.51 -15.06
C ASP A 80 -2.90 8.73 -13.89
N LEU A 81 -3.83 7.83 -14.21
CA LEU A 81 -4.42 6.90 -13.25
C LEU A 81 -3.55 5.63 -13.12
N PRO A 82 -3.51 5.02 -11.93
CA PRO A 82 -2.86 3.74 -11.73
C PRO A 82 -3.55 2.65 -12.57
N GLU A 83 -2.80 1.61 -12.95
CA GLU A 83 -3.32 0.43 -13.67
C GLU A 83 -4.44 -0.28 -12.91
N ARG A 84 -4.40 -0.23 -11.57
CA ARG A 84 -5.36 -0.89 -10.67
C ARG A 84 -5.71 0.00 -9.48
N VAL A 85 -7.01 0.08 -9.20
CA VAL A 85 -7.61 0.66 -7.99
C VAL A 85 -8.39 -0.45 -7.29
N ASP A 86 -8.16 -0.66 -5.98
CA ASP A 86 -8.80 -1.77 -5.23
C ASP A 86 -10.17 -1.41 -4.65
N GLY A 87 -10.49 -0.14 -4.52
CA GLY A 87 -11.76 0.42 -4.07
C GLY A 87 -12.40 1.30 -5.14
N TRP A 88 -13.01 2.42 -4.75
CA TRP A 88 -13.75 3.30 -5.66
C TRP A 88 -12.89 4.41 -6.29
N LEU A 89 -13.35 4.92 -7.42
CA LEU A 89 -12.72 6.02 -8.16
C LEU A 89 -13.74 7.14 -8.37
N ASP A 90 -13.46 8.31 -7.82
CA ASP A 90 -14.29 9.49 -7.96
C ASP A 90 -13.70 10.45 -9.00
N LEU A 91 -14.50 10.71 -10.04
CA LEU A 91 -14.22 11.64 -11.14
C LEU A 91 -15.42 12.59 -11.32
N GLU A 92 -16.12 12.92 -10.24
CA GLU A 92 -17.39 13.66 -10.29
C GLU A 92 -17.29 15.04 -10.95
N GLY A 93 -16.13 15.70 -10.82
CA GLY A 93 -15.88 17.02 -11.44
C GLY A 93 -15.55 16.98 -12.94
N LEU A 94 -15.33 15.80 -13.51
CA LEU A 94 -14.86 15.67 -14.88
C LEU A 94 -15.97 15.97 -15.88
N THR A 95 -15.77 16.97 -16.76
CA THR A 95 -16.79 17.36 -17.75
C THR A 95 -16.51 16.83 -19.15
N THR A 96 -15.29 16.35 -19.43
CA THR A 96 -14.87 15.86 -20.75
C THR A 96 -14.02 14.60 -20.61
N SER A 97 -14.22 13.63 -21.51
CA SER A 97 -13.47 12.36 -21.48
C SER A 97 -12.15 12.42 -22.27
N ARG A 98 -11.83 13.58 -22.85
CA ARG A 98 -10.67 13.74 -23.74
C ARG A 98 -9.36 13.43 -23.01
N GLY A 99 -8.70 12.36 -23.44
CA GLY A 99 -7.42 11.92 -22.88
C GLY A 99 -7.53 11.13 -21.58
N LEU A 100 -8.75 10.89 -21.09
CA LEU A 100 -8.97 10.03 -19.93
C LEU A 100 -8.68 8.57 -20.31
N LYS A 101 -7.83 7.91 -19.53
CA LYS A 101 -7.62 6.47 -19.57
C LYS A 101 -7.99 5.90 -18.22
N LEU A 102 -9.02 5.05 -18.18
CA LEU A 102 -9.44 4.43 -16.93
C LEU A 102 -8.50 3.27 -16.54
N PRO A 103 -8.33 2.98 -15.23
CA PRO A 103 -7.57 1.84 -14.75
C PRO A 103 -8.08 0.54 -15.39
N GLU A 104 -7.19 -0.41 -15.70
CA GLU A 104 -7.61 -1.72 -16.20
C GLU A 104 -8.50 -2.47 -15.20
N ARG A 105 -8.27 -2.24 -13.90
CA ARG A 105 -9.07 -2.82 -12.82
C ARG A 105 -9.51 -1.79 -11.80
N VAL A 106 -10.80 -1.78 -11.49
CA VAL A 106 -11.39 -1.03 -10.37
C VAL A 106 -12.18 -2.00 -9.50
N GLY A 107 -11.89 -2.05 -8.20
CA GLY A 107 -12.57 -2.97 -7.28
C GLY A 107 -13.97 -2.51 -6.88
N GLY A 108 -14.20 -1.20 -6.81
CA GLY A 108 -15.47 -0.56 -6.44
C GLY A 108 -16.16 0.17 -7.58
N ASP A 109 -17.01 1.13 -7.22
CA ASP A 109 -17.76 1.97 -8.14
C ASP A 109 -16.88 3.08 -8.75
N ILE A 110 -17.28 3.59 -9.93
CA ILE A 110 -16.71 4.80 -10.54
C ILE A 110 -17.79 5.86 -10.62
N TYR A 111 -17.50 7.06 -10.13
CA TYR A 111 -18.46 8.17 -10.06
C TYR A 111 -18.15 9.25 -11.10
N PHE A 112 -19.15 9.61 -11.89
CA PHE A 112 -19.09 10.60 -12.97
C PHE A 112 -20.33 11.50 -12.94
N TRP A 113 -20.38 12.46 -12.03
CA TRP A 113 -21.54 13.36 -11.96
C TRP A 113 -21.57 14.38 -13.12
N SER A 114 -20.43 15.00 -13.42
CA SER A 114 -20.37 16.06 -14.43
C SER A 114 -20.09 15.57 -15.85
N LEU A 115 -19.80 14.27 -16.04
CA LEU A 115 -19.49 13.68 -17.34
C LEU A 115 -20.76 13.06 -17.92
N SER A 116 -21.16 13.46 -19.13
CA SER A 116 -22.32 12.85 -19.76
C SER A 116 -22.03 11.39 -20.14
N LYS A 117 -23.08 10.56 -20.17
CA LYS A 117 -22.97 9.18 -20.64
C LYS A 117 -22.42 9.09 -22.06
N SER A 118 -22.84 10.01 -22.93
CA SER A 118 -22.33 10.12 -24.30
C SER A 118 -20.84 10.45 -24.35
N GLU A 119 -20.31 11.29 -23.45
CA GLU A 119 -18.87 11.56 -23.35
C GLU A 119 -18.11 10.33 -22.83
N TYR A 120 -18.68 9.62 -21.86
CA TYR A 120 -18.12 8.37 -21.36
C TYR A 120 -18.03 7.30 -22.44
N ASP A 121 -19.06 7.15 -23.28
CA ASP A 121 -19.06 6.14 -24.35
C ASP A 121 -18.01 6.44 -25.46
N ARG A 122 -17.47 7.65 -25.50
CA ARG A 122 -16.35 8.04 -26.38
C ARG A 122 -14.97 7.63 -25.83
N LEU A 123 -14.90 7.10 -24.61
CA LEU A 123 -13.65 6.63 -24.04
C LEU A 123 -13.07 5.50 -24.89
N SER A 124 -11.82 5.67 -25.32
CA SER A 124 -11.09 4.62 -26.03
C SER A 124 -10.63 3.49 -25.10
N HIS A 125 -10.63 3.74 -23.78
CA HIS A 125 -10.11 2.81 -22.79
C HIS A 125 -10.91 2.89 -21.48
N GLY A 126 -11.81 1.92 -21.27
CA GLY A 126 -12.55 1.72 -20.02
C GLY A 126 -11.88 0.67 -19.11
N PRO A 127 -12.38 0.47 -17.88
CA PRO A 127 -11.89 -0.60 -17.02
C PRO A 127 -12.25 -1.97 -17.62
N VAL A 128 -11.23 -2.80 -17.81
CA VAL A 128 -11.37 -4.16 -18.35
C VAL A 128 -12.06 -5.07 -17.32
N ARG A 129 -11.81 -4.83 -16.04
CA ARG A 129 -12.40 -5.59 -14.93
C ARG A 129 -12.91 -4.67 -13.84
N MET A 130 -14.20 -4.75 -13.56
CA MET A 130 -14.82 -3.96 -12.50
C MET A 130 -15.55 -4.83 -11.48
N GLY A 131 -15.38 -4.52 -10.19
CA GLY A 131 -16.17 -5.12 -9.11
C GLY A 131 -17.45 -4.34 -8.78
N GLY A 132 -17.50 -3.04 -9.11
CA GLY A 132 -18.67 -2.17 -8.95
C GLY A 132 -19.33 -1.78 -10.27
N LYS A 133 -20.00 -0.62 -10.27
CA LYS A 133 -20.71 -0.03 -11.40
C LYS A 133 -20.18 1.38 -11.71
N VAL A 134 -20.33 1.80 -12.97
CA VAL A 134 -20.19 3.22 -13.33
C VAL A 134 -21.49 3.95 -13.01
N ARG A 135 -21.40 5.06 -12.29
CA ARG A 135 -22.54 5.87 -11.86
C ARG A 135 -22.41 7.29 -12.42
N PHE A 136 -23.52 7.80 -12.94
CA PHE A 136 -23.62 9.16 -13.48
C PHE A 136 -24.51 10.06 -12.63
N GLU A 137 -25.14 9.48 -11.62
CA GLU A 137 -26.07 10.15 -10.71
C GLU A 137 -25.40 10.33 -9.35
N PRO A 138 -25.63 11.45 -8.66
CA PRO A 138 -25.12 11.66 -7.32
C PRO A 138 -25.74 10.68 -6.32
N LEU A 139 -24.94 10.22 -5.35
CA LEU A 139 -25.42 9.40 -4.23
C LEU A 139 -26.43 10.15 -3.33
N VAL A 140 -26.41 11.49 -3.38
CA VAL A 140 -27.29 12.38 -2.62
C VAL A 140 -27.89 13.41 -3.57
N ASP A 141 -29.22 13.42 -3.69
CA ASP A 141 -29.95 14.43 -4.44
C ASP A 141 -30.02 15.74 -3.64
N TYR A 142 -29.02 16.61 -3.83
CA TYR A 142 -29.01 17.95 -3.22
C TYR A 142 -30.07 18.89 -3.78
N THR A 143 -30.78 18.54 -4.86
CA THR A 143 -31.87 19.37 -5.40
C THR A 143 -33.16 19.24 -4.58
N GLN A 144 -33.36 18.13 -3.88
CA GLN A 144 -34.49 17.93 -2.95
C GLN A 144 -34.39 18.79 -1.69
N LEU A 145 -33.18 19.24 -1.32
CA LEU A 145 -32.95 20.11 -0.15
C LEU A 145 -33.30 21.58 -0.39
N ARG A 146 -33.54 22.01 -1.65
CA ARG A 146 -33.82 23.43 -1.98
C ARG A 146 -35.29 23.81 -2.06
N PHE A 147 -36.23 22.87 -1.89
CA PHE A 147 -37.67 23.14 -1.97
C PHE A 147 -38.42 22.98 -0.63
N SER A 148 -37.70 22.91 0.49
CA SER A 148 -38.28 23.02 1.84
C SER A 148 -37.95 24.38 2.43
N ASN A 149 -38.68 25.42 2.02
CA ASN A 149 -38.90 26.66 2.77
C ASN A 149 -40.13 27.38 2.22
#